data_AF-A0A7V6Y6Y7-F1
#
_entry.id   AF-A0A7V6Y6Y7-F1
#
_cell.length_a   1.000
_cell.length_b   1.000
_cell.length_c   1.000
_cell.angle_alpha   90.00
_cell.angle_beta   90.00
_cell.angle_gamma   90.00
#
_symmetry.space_group_name_H-M   'P 1'
#
loop_
_entity.id
_entity.type
_entity.pdbx_description
1 polymer ?
#
loop_
_entity_poly.entity_id
_entity_poly.type
_entity_poly.pdbx_seq_one_letter_code
_entity_poly.pdbx_strand_id
1 'polypeptide(L)' 'GSPPSLANLPQGCPFHPRCPYVMDICKNERPALVETKPSHKVSCFLNSKERILND' A
#
# COMPACT_ATOMS: atom_id res chain seq x y z
N GLY A 1 2.81 -0.92 16.98
CA GLY A 1 3.89 -0.14 16.34
C GLY A 1 3.52 1.33 16.33
N SER A 2 4.49 2.21 16.58
CA SER A 2 4.27 3.65 16.74
C SER A 2 4.11 4.39 15.39
N PRO A 3 3.33 5.48 15.34
CA PRO A 3 3.23 6.33 14.14
C PRO A 3 4.59 6.99 13.80
N PRO A 4 4.94 7.14 12.50
CA PRO A 4 6.11 7.91 12.12
C PRO A 4 5.91 9.41 12.44
N SER A 5 7.03 10.12 12.64
CA SER A 5 7.00 11.58 12.71
C SER A 5 6.47 12.17 11.41
N LEU A 6 5.51 13.10 11.49
CA LEU A 6 4.93 13.77 10.32
C LEU A 6 5.95 14.62 9.54
N ALA A 7 7.08 14.98 10.17
CA ALA A 7 8.14 15.74 9.54
C ALA A 7 8.93 14.92 8.49
N ASN A 8 8.94 13.59 8.62
CA ASN A 8 9.71 12.68 7.76
C ASN A 8 8.81 11.55 7.26
N LEU A 9 7.87 11.88 6.38
CA LEU A 9 7.04 10.86 5.74
C LEU A 9 7.90 9.99 4.82
N PRO A 10 7.80 8.65 4.93
CA PRO A 10 8.50 7.75 4.02
C PRO A 10 8.05 7.96 2.57
N GLN A 11 9.00 7.83 1.65
CA GLN A 11 8.71 7.74 0.22
C GLN A 11 7.88 6.47 -0.05
N GLY A 12 7.09 6.49 -1.13
CA GLY A 12 6.24 5.36 -1.50
C GLY A 12 5.10 5.11 -0.50
N CYS A 13 4.82 3.84 -0.22
CA CYS A 13 3.73 3.39 0.65
C CYS A 13 4.02 3.79 2.11
N PRO A 14 3.15 4.59 2.76
CA PRO A 14 3.41 5.09 4.12
C PRO A 14 3.52 3.99 5.19
N PHE A 15 3.05 2.78 4.86
CA PHE A 15 3.10 1.62 5.73
C PHE A 15 4.34 0.74 5.52
N HIS A 16 5.14 0.97 4.47
CA HIS A 16 6.30 0.13 4.15
C HIS A 16 7.30 -0.07 5.30
N PRO A 17 7.55 0.90 6.21
CA PRO A 17 8.49 0.69 7.32
C PRO A 17 8.00 -0.32 8.37
N ARG A 18 6.71 -0.66 8.37
CA ARG A 18 6.08 -1.56 9.36
C ARG A 18 5.26 -2.69 8.74
N CYS A 19 5.27 -2.80 7.41
CA CYS A 19 4.51 -3.82 6.68
C CYS A 19 5.31 -5.13 6.63
N PRO A 20 4.75 -6.27 7.12
CA PRO A 20 5.44 -7.56 7.05
C PRO A 20 5.53 -8.12 5.62
N TYR A 21 4.75 -7.58 4.69
CA TYR A 21 4.71 -7.96 3.27
C TYR A 21 5.34 -6.90 2.36
N VAL A 22 6.25 -6.08 2.89
CA VAL A 22 6.88 -5.02 2.12
C VAL A 22 7.65 -5.61 0.92
N MET A 23 7.46 -4.99 -0.24
CA MET A 23 8.20 -5.29 -1.48
C MET A 23 8.97 -4.02 -1.89
N ASP A 24 9.94 -4.13 -2.80
CA ASP A 24 10.75 -2.97 -3.18
C ASP A 24 9.92 -1.85 -3.82
N ILE A 25 8.89 -2.18 -4.61
CA ILE A 25 7.95 -1.20 -5.15
C ILE A 25 7.25 -0.38 -4.04
N CYS A 26 7.02 -0.98 -2.86
CA CYS A 26 6.39 -0.28 -1.73
C CYS A 26 7.26 0.83 -1.15
N LYS A 27 8.59 0.76 -1.29
CA LYS A 27 9.53 1.77 -0.77
C LYS A 27 9.64 2.97 -1.72
N ASN A 28 9.36 2.74 -3.01
CA ASN A 28 9.59 3.73 -4.07
C ASN A 28 8.29 4.39 -4.54
N GLU A 29 7.17 3.66 -4.55
CA GLU A 29 5.91 4.10 -5.14
C GLU A 29 4.72 3.98 -4.19
N ARG A 30 3.69 4.80 -4.43
CA ARG A 30 2.41 4.73 -3.73
C ARG A 30 1.43 3.87 -4.51
N PRO A 31 0.83 2.84 -3.88
CA PRO A 31 -0.15 2.01 -4.56
C PRO A 31 -1.41 2.82 -4.90
N ALA A 32 -1.98 2.57 -6.07
CA ALA A 32 -3.27 3.15 -6.45
C ALA A 32 -4.38 2.70 -5.48
N LEU A 33 -5.38 3.56 -5.28
CA LEU A 33 -6.60 3.18 -4.56
C LEU A 33 -7.50 2.40 -5.50
N VAL A 34 -7.77 1.15 -5.17
CA VAL A 34 -8.59 0.23 -5.98
C VAL A 34 -9.73 -0.31 -5.14
N GLU A 35 -10.86 -0.59 -5.79
CA GLU A 35 -12.01 -1.22 -5.14
C GLU A 35 -11.89 -2.74 -5.27
N THR A 36 -11.85 -3.44 -4.13
CA THR A 36 -11.74 -4.92 -4.11
C THR A 36 -13.10 -5.58 -3.94
N LYS A 37 -14.07 -4.87 -3.34
CA LYS A 37 -15.47 -5.29 -3.13
C LYS A 37 -16.34 -4.04 -3.12
N PRO A 38 -17.67 -4.15 -3.32
CA PRO A 38 -18.56 -2.98 -3.28
C PRO A 38 -18.35 -2.14 -2.01
N SER A 39 -18.03 -0.87 -2.20
CA SER A 39 -17.74 0.10 -1.11
C SER A 39 -16.51 -0.22 -0.25
N HIS A 40 -15.63 -1.14 -0.68
CA HIS A 40 -14.39 -1.47 0.01
C HIS A 40 -13.19 -1.18 -0.89
N LYS A 41 -12.40 -0.17 -0.51
CA LYS A 41 -11.22 0.27 -1.26
C LYS A 41 -9.93 0.01 -0.49
N VAL A 42 -8.89 -0.37 -1.23
CA VAL A 42 -7.57 -0.70 -0.71
C VAL A 42 -6.51 0.03 -1.52
N SER A 43 -5.46 0.49 -0.86
CA SER A 43 -4.26 1.06 -1.50
C SER A 43 -3.07 0.20 -1.09
N CYS A 44 -2.91 -0.95 -1.77
CA CYS A 44 -1.87 -1.94 -1.49
C CYS A 44 -1.44 -2.66 -2.78
N PHE A 45 -0.14 -2.83 -3.00
CA PHE A 45 0.40 -3.55 -4.16
C PHE A 45 0.12 -5.07 -4.14
N LEU A 46 -0.21 -5.64 -2.97
CA LEU A 46 -0.69 -7.02 -2.90
C LEU A 46 -2.07 -7.20 -3.52
N ASN A 47 -2.89 -6.15 -3.46
CA ASN A 47 -4.22 -6.10 -4.05
C ASN A 47 -4.18 -5.18 -5.28
N SER A 48 -3.15 -5.29 -6.12
CA SER A 48 -3.11 -4.52 -7.36
C SER A 48 -4.35 -4.84 -8.21
N LYS A 49 -4.81 -3.86 -9.01
CA LYS A 49 -5.98 -4.01 -9.89
C LYS A 49 -5.89 -5.27 -10.76
N GLU A 50 -4.69 -5.56 -11.25
CA GLU A 50 -4.39 -6.73 -12.07
C GLU A 50 -4.55 -8.06 -11.30
N ARG A 51 -4.25 -8.09 -10.01
CA ARG A 51 -4.53 -9.26 -9.15
C ARG A 51 -6.01 -9.40 -8.84
N ILE A 52 -6.70 -8.30 -8.51
CA ILE A 52 -8.13 -8.32 -8.17
C ILE A 52 -8.99 -8.79 -9.34
N LEU A 53 -8.64 -8.43 -10.58
CA LEU A 53 -9.42 -8.82 -11.78
C LEU A 53 -9.23 -10.29 -12.19
N ASN A 54 -8.26 -10.98 -11.59
CA ASN A 54 -7.95 -12.38 -11.89
C ASN A 54 -8.40 -13.35 -10.78
N ASP A 55 -9.04 -12.84 -9.72
CA ASP A 55 -9.71 -13.60 -8.64
C ASP A 55 -11.23 -13.57 -8.84
#